data_AF-A0A9W4GWZ1-F1
#
_entry.id   AF-A0A9W4GWZ1-F1
#
_cell.length_a   1.000
_cell.length_b   1.000
_cell.length_c   1.000
_cell.angle_alpha   90.00
_cell.angle_beta   90.00
_cell.angle_gamma   90.00
#
_symmetry.space_group_name_H-M   'P 1'
#
loop_
_entity.id
_entity.type
_entity.pdbx_description
1 polymer ?
#
loop_
_entity_poly.entity_id
_entity_poly.type
_entity_poly.pdbx_seq_one_letter_code
_entity_poly.pdbx_strand_id
1 'polypeptide(L)'
;MPADESVTRATFADRLQAIVAPHPMPLLPRRIWSDENWGRIQIGYRSRGMDEKWDVFAEGAVVFLHRSWTGRGIFEAIFSPADGGGWRIAEAMVERDPERYRNQDDEYDCLMLELVLSTIVLGEPSPELRSQFVDLARKRSGNADVPAGVVQHSALGLRTDS
;
A
#
# COMPACT_ATOMS: atom_id res chain seq x y z
N MET A 1 -16.34 5.69 22.99
CA MET A 1 -15.40 5.60 21.85
C MET A 1 -16.00 6.46 20.75
N PRO A 2 -15.44 7.63 20.38
CA PRO A 2 -15.90 8.28 19.16
C PRO A 2 -15.62 7.32 18.00
N ALA A 3 -16.52 7.27 17.02
CA ALA A 3 -16.38 6.46 15.83
C ALA A 3 -14.98 6.65 15.23
N ASP A 4 -14.32 5.57 14.80
CA ASP A 4 -13.07 5.63 14.06
C ASP A 4 -13.26 6.58 12.87
N GLU A 5 -12.78 7.81 13.02
CA GLU A 5 -12.93 8.84 12.01
C GLU A 5 -12.04 8.45 10.83
N SER A 6 -12.66 8.17 9.68
CA SER A 6 -11.93 7.78 8.49
C SER A 6 -10.87 8.83 8.17
N VAL A 7 -9.65 8.36 7.94
CA VAL A 7 -8.59 9.18 7.38
C VAL A 7 -9.00 9.50 5.95
N THR A 8 -9.03 10.79 5.60
CA THR A 8 -9.35 11.28 4.25
C THR A 8 -8.22 12.17 3.74
N ARG A 9 -8.29 12.61 2.47
CA ARG A 9 -7.32 13.58 1.95
C ARG A 9 -7.23 14.82 2.84
N ALA A 10 -8.35 15.30 3.38
CA ALA A 10 -8.42 16.46 4.25
C ALA A 10 -7.67 16.28 5.58
N THR A 11 -7.58 15.05 6.11
CA THR A 11 -6.81 14.72 7.32
C THR A 11 -5.33 15.09 7.19
N PHE A 12 -4.83 15.15 5.96
CA PHE A 12 -3.43 15.40 5.64
C PHE A 12 -3.14 16.83 5.15
N ALA A 13 -4.16 17.70 5.10
CA ALA A 13 -4.05 19.04 4.54
C ALA A 13 -3.35 19.04 3.15
N ASP A 14 -2.64 20.10 2.80
CA ASP A 14 -2.01 20.28 1.49
C ASP A 14 -0.68 19.51 1.31
N ARG A 15 -0.35 18.60 2.24
CA ARG A 15 0.94 17.87 2.17
C ARG A 15 0.94 16.77 1.11
N LEU A 16 -0.24 16.25 0.76
CA LEU A 16 -0.34 15.15 -0.18
C LEU A 16 -0.27 15.64 -1.62
N GLN A 17 0.47 14.89 -2.42
CA GLN A 17 0.64 15.13 -3.83
C GLN A 17 0.16 13.87 -4.56
N ALA A 18 -0.81 14.03 -5.46
CA ALA A 18 -1.26 12.95 -6.33
C ALA A 18 -0.11 12.39 -7.19
N ILE A 19 -0.32 11.21 -7.77
CA ILE A 19 0.59 10.67 -8.79
C ILE A 19 0.66 11.65 -9.97
N VAL A 20 1.87 11.91 -10.49
CA VAL A 20 2.08 12.86 -11.59
C VAL A 20 2.36 12.19 -12.93
N ALA A 21 2.91 10.97 -12.92
CA ALA A 21 3.02 10.12 -14.10
C ALA A 21 2.25 8.82 -13.85
N PRO A 22 0.90 8.86 -13.89
CA PRO A 22 0.07 7.68 -13.67
C PRO A 22 0.31 6.64 -14.75
N HIS A 23 0.52 5.40 -14.33
CA HIS A 23 0.62 4.27 -15.22
C HIS A 23 -0.27 3.12 -14.74
N PRO A 24 -1.12 2.54 -15.60
CA PRO A 24 -1.90 1.38 -15.23
C PRO A 24 -1.01 0.21 -14.83
N MET A 25 -1.32 -0.43 -13.70
CA MET A 25 -0.63 -1.64 -13.28
C MET A 25 -1.13 -2.84 -14.11
N PRO A 26 -0.25 -3.57 -14.82
CA PRO A 26 -0.67 -4.73 -15.60
C PRO A 26 -0.93 -5.97 -14.73
N LEU A 27 -0.40 -5.98 -13.51
CA LEU A 27 -0.60 -7.03 -12.51
C LEU A 27 -1.30 -6.43 -11.29
N LEU A 28 -2.36 -7.09 -10.82
CA LEU A 28 -3.11 -6.68 -9.65
C LEU A 28 -3.07 -7.78 -8.57
N PRO A 29 -3.10 -7.40 -7.28
CA PRO A 29 -3.34 -8.32 -6.19
C PRO A 29 -4.59 -9.17 -6.47
N ARG A 30 -4.44 -10.50 -6.34
CA ARG A 30 -5.55 -11.44 -6.57
C ARG A 30 -6.42 -11.67 -5.33
N ARG A 31 -6.02 -11.08 -4.20
CA ARG A 31 -6.71 -11.22 -2.93
C ARG A 31 -8.15 -10.70 -3.03
N ILE A 32 -9.07 -11.44 -2.41
CA ILE A 32 -10.41 -10.97 -2.10
C ILE A 32 -10.43 -10.57 -0.63
N TRP A 33 -10.81 -9.32 -0.36
CA TRP A 33 -10.97 -8.78 0.99
C TRP A 33 -12.42 -8.97 1.43
N SER A 34 -12.62 -9.43 2.67
CA SER A 34 -13.96 -9.47 3.28
C SER A 34 -14.54 -8.06 3.42
N ASP A 35 -15.84 -7.97 3.67
CA ASP A 35 -16.49 -6.67 3.94
C ASP A 35 -15.90 -5.99 5.19
N GLU A 36 -15.48 -6.76 6.20
CA GLU A 36 -14.78 -6.24 7.37
C GLU A 36 -13.43 -5.63 6.99
N ASN A 37 -12.64 -6.35 6.17
CA ASN A 37 -11.37 -5.84 5.68
C ASN A 37 -11.57 -4.58 4.84
N TRP A 38 -12.59 -4.55 3.99
CA TRP A 38 -12.92 -3.38 3.21
C TRP A 38 -13.30 -2.19 4.10
N GLY A 39 -14.14 -2.40 5.12
CA GLY A 39 -14.47 -1.34 6.09
C GLY A 39 -13.24 -0.76 6.79
N ARG A 40 -12.27 -1.60 7.16
CA ARG A 40 -10.99 -1.16 7.76
C ARG A 40 -10.10 -0.43 6.74
N ILE A 41 -10.09 -0.87 5.48
CA ILE A 41 -9.40 -0.17 4.39
C ILE A 41 -10.01 1.22 4.16
N GLN A 42 -11.33 1.36 4.27
CA GLN A 42 -12.02 2.64 4.15
C GLN A 42 -11.73 3.59 5.31
N ILE A 43 -11.53 3.08 6.53
CA ILE A 43 -11.03 3.89 7.65
C ILE A 43 -9.62 4.42 7.36
N GLY A 44 -8.79 3.64 6.67
CA GLY A 44 -7.45 4.03 6.26
C GLY A 44 -6.40 3.90 7.37
N TYR A 45 -5.22 4.47 7.11
CA TYR A 45 -4.10 4.48 8.04
C TYR A 45 -3.33 5.80 7.93
N ARG A 46 -3.10 6.43 9.08
CA ARG A 46 -2.29 7.64 9.20
C ARG A 46 -1.01 7.33 9.95
N SER A 47 0.11 7.60 9.30
CA SER A 47 1.43 7.53 9.90
C SER A 47 1.56 8.48 11.10
N ARG A 48 2.23 8.00 12.16
CA ARG A 48 2.43 8.67 13.45
C ARG A 48 3.89 9.04 13.72
N GLY A 49 4.83 8.49 12.96
CA GLY A 49 6.26 8.65 13.21
C GLY A 49 7.14 8.35 11.99
N MET A 50 8.44 8.57 12.15
CA MET A 50 9.42 8.50 11.06
C MET A 50 9.62 7.09 10.49
N ASP A 51 9.34 6.04 11.28
CA ASP A 51 9.48 4.65 10.85
C ASP A 51 8.25 4.12 10.11
N GLU A 52 7.14 4.86 10.16
CA GLU A 52 5.91 4.54 9.44
C GLU A 52 5.91 5.21 8.08
N LYS A 53 5.95 4.42 7.01
CA LYS A 53 6.31 4.91 5.68
C LYS A 53 5.11 5.21 4.78
N TRP A 54 3.93 4.83 5.21
CA TRP A 54 2.72 4.86 4.39
C TRP A 54 1.60 5.62 5.09
N ASP A 55 0.97 6.49 4.32
CA ASP A 55 -0.34 7.05 4.61
C ASP A 55 -1.33 6.48 3.59
N VAL A 56 -2.46 5.97 4.08
CA VAL A 56 -3.48 5.33 3.26
C VAL A 56 -4.85 5.88 3.61
N PHE A 57 -5.64 6.22 2.60
CA PHE A 57 -7.02 6.66 2.79
C PHE A 57 -7.88 6.24 1.60
N ALA A 58 -9.19 6.18 1.81
CA ALA A 58 -10.15 5.89 0.76
C ALA A 58 -11.07 7.10 0.49
N GLU A 59 -11.43 7.32 -0.77
CA GLU A 59 -12.52 8.21 -1.17
C GLU A 59 -13.45 7.44 -2.12
N GLY A 60 -14.66 7.14 -1.64
CA GLY A 60 -15.55 6.22 -2.33
C GLY A 60 -14.94 4.82 -2.45
N ALA A 61 -14.71 4.39 -3.68
CA ALA A 61 -14.11 3.08 -4.01
C ALA A 61 -12.60 3.15 -4.32
N VAL A 62 -12.00 4.35 -4.29
CA VAL A 62 -10.59 4.53 -4.62
C VAL A 62 -9.77 4.62 -3.34
N VAL A 63 -8.72 3.81 -3.24
CA VAL A 63 -7.77 3.80 -2.13
C VAL A 63 -6.46 4.40 -2.61
N PHE A 64 -5.98 5.41 -1.88
CA PHE A 64 -4.77 6.15 -2.20
C PHE A 64 -3.66 5.82 -1.22
N LEU A 65 -2.49 5.43 -1.73
CA LEU A 65 -1.31 5.09 -0.92
C LEU A 65 -0.21 6.12 -1.19
N HIS A 66 0.22 6.80 -0.13
CA HIS A 66 1.22 7.85 -0.18
C HIS A 66 2.43 7.51 0.70
N ARG A 67 3.61 7.99 0.32
CA ARG A 67 4.79 7.98 1.19
C ARG A 67 4.64 9.04 2.26
N SER A 68 4.61 8.65 3.52
CA SER A 68 4.32 9.54 4.65
C SER A 68 5.24 10.76 4.75
N TRP A 69 6.53 10.55 4.54
CA TRP A 69 7.55 11.60 4.70
C TRP A 69 7.49 12.68 3.62
N THR A 70 7.17 12.29 2.38
CA THR A 70 7.19 13.22 1.22
C THR A 70 5.80 13.65 0.78
N GLY A 71 4.76 12.97 1.27
CA GLY A 71 3.40 13.14 0.80
C GLY A 71 3.17 12.72 -0.65
N ARG A 72 4.13 12.05 -1.32
CA ARG A 72 4.00 11.64 -2.72
C ARG A 72 3.11 10.40 -2.85
N GLY A 73 2.11 10.47 -3.70
CA GLY A 73 1.28 9.34 -4.10
C GLY A 73 2.12 8.31 -4.85
N ILE A 74 1.91 7.04 -4.54
CA ILE A 74 2.57 5.92 -5.22
C ILE A 74 1.55 5.04 -5.91
N PHE A 75 0.44 4.72 -5.24
CA PHE A 75 -0.62 3.88 -5.80
C PHE A 75 -1.98 4.52 -5.64
N GLU A 76 -2.84 4.29 -6.62
CA GLU A 76 -4.28 4.52 -6.56
C GLU A 76 -4.96 3.22 -6.98
N ALA A 77 -5.77 2.62 -6.11
CA ALA A 77 -6.40 1.33 -6.35
C ALA A 77 -7.93 1.47 -6.29
N ILE A 78 -8.61 1.10 -7.36
CA ILE A 78 -10.07 1.10 -7.45
C ILE A 78 -10.58 -0.26 -7.02
N PHE A 79 -11.43 -0.28 -6.00
CA PHE A 79 -12.07 -1.48 -5.49
C PHE A 79 -13.45 -1.69 -6.11
N SER A 80 -13.82 -2.96 -6.29
CA SER A 80 -15.18 -3.35 -6.65
C SER A 80 -15.61 -4.58 -5.87
N PRO A 81 -16.93 -4.82 -5.73
CA PRO A 81 -17.43 -6.11 -5.29
C PRO A 81 -16.84 -7.23 -6.15
N ALA A 82 -16.54 -8.36 -5.52
CA ALA A 82 -16.11 -9.58 -6.19
C ALA A 82 -17.29 -10.54 -6.40
N ASP A 83 -17.20 -11.34 -7.46
CA ASP A 83 -18.16 -12.42 -7.69
C ASP A 83 -18.05 -13.43 -6.54
N GLY A 84 -19.16 -13.71 -5.86
CA GLY A 84 -19.18 -14.60 -4.68
C GLY A 84 -18.95 -13.90 -3.33
N GLY A 85 -18.86 -12.56 -3.32
CA GLY A 85 -18.80 -11.75 -2.11
C GLY A 85 -17.41 -11.19 -1.78
N GLY A 86 -17.40 -10.16 -0.94
CA GLY A 86 -16.18 -9.40 -0.64
C GLY A 86 -15.79 -8.44 -1.77
N TRP A 87 -14.55 -7.99 -1.72
CA TRP A 87 -14.02 -6.90 -2.53
C TRP A 87 -12.69 -7.29 -3.16
N ARG A 88 -12.42 -6.76 -4.35
CA ARG A 88 -11.15 -6.93 -5.08
C ARG A 88 -10.68 -5.59 -5.63
N ILE A 89 -9.40 -5.51 -5.96
CA ILE A 89 -8.89 -4.42 -6.78
C ILE A 89 -9.29 -4.69 -8.23
N ALA A 90 -10.07 -3.79 -8.81
CA ALA A 90 -10.51 -3.85 -10.20
C ALA A 90 -9.49 -3.23 -11.14
N GLU A 91 -8.91 -2.11 -10.73
CA GLU A 91 -7.91 -1.35 -11.47
C GLU A 91 -6.94 -0.72 -10.48
N ALA A 92 -5.68 -0.53 -10.88
CA ALA A 92 -4.74 0.25 -10.11
C ALA A 92 -3.82 1.07 -11.01
N MET A 93 -3.45 2.25 -10.53
CA MET A 93 -2.46 3.13 -11.11
C MET A 93 -1.25 3.20 -10.19
N VAL A 94 -0.07 3.35 -10.77
CA VAL A 94 1.19 3.52 -10.07
C VAL A 94 1.96 4.70 -10.62
N GLU A 95 2.65 5.42 -9.75
CA GLU A 95 3.60 6.49 -10.11
C GLU A 95 4.77 5.92 -10.92
N ARG A 96 5.12 6.56 -12.04
CA ARG A 96 6.28 6.19 -12.87
C ARG A 96 7.29 7.31 -13.05
N ASP A 97 7.10 8.46 -12.41
CA ASP A 97 8.16 9.47 -12.34
C ASP A 97 9.35 8.92 -11.52
N PRO A 98 10.54 8.70 -12.12
CA PRO A 98 11.69 8.11 -11.44
C PRO A 98 12.25 8.97 -10.31
N GLU A 99 11.96 10.28 -10.27
CA GLU A 99 12.33 11.16 -9.16
C GLU A 99 11.42 10.95 -7.93
N ARG A 100 10.23 10.40 -8.14
CA ARG A 100 9.21 10.16 -7.10
C ARG A 100 9.15 8.69 -6.69
N TYR A 101 9.18 7.78 -7.66
CA TYR A 101 9.15 6.35 -7.45
C TYR A 101 10.12 5.64 -8.42
N ARG A 102 11.24 5.16 -7.88
CA ARG A 102 12.31 4.54 -8.69
C ARG A 102 11.99 3.13 -9.16
N ASN A 103 10.97 2.48 -8.59
CA ASN A 103 10.63 1.12 -9.00
C ASN A 103 9.83 1.14 -10.29
N GLN A 104 10.12 0.18 -11.17
CA GLN A 104 9.45 0.00 -12.46
C GLN A 104 9.10 -1.47 -12.70
N ASP A 105 9.12 -2.28 -11.64
CA ASP A 105 8.87 -3.72 -11.71
C ASP A 105 7.43 -4.01 -11.28
N ASP A 106 6.64 -4.57 -12.19
CA ASP A 106 5.20 -4.75 -11.99
C ASP A 106 4.87 -5.83 -10.95
N GLU A 107 5.70 -6.87 -10.82
CA GLU A 107 5.52 -7.90 -9.77
C GLU A 107 5.77 -7.29 -8.39
N TYR A 108 6.80 -6.45 -8.28
CA TYR A 108 7.12 -5.74 -7.05
C TYR A 108 5.99 -4.78 -6.66
N ASP A 109 5.45 -4.04 -7.62
CA ASP A 109 4.35 -3.10 -7.37
C ASP A 109 3.08 -3.81 -6.91
N CYS A 110 2.74 -4.92 -7.58
CA CYS A 110 1.62 -5.77 -7.18
C CYS A 110 1.78 -6.25 -5.73
N LEU A 111 2.94 -6.80 -5.37
CA LEU A 111 3.22 -7.27 -4.01
C LEU A 111 3.23 -6.13 -2.99
N MET A 112 3.82 -4.98 -3.34
CA MET A 112 3.90 -3.81 -2.45
C MET A 112 2.52 -3.27 -2.13
N LEU A 113 1.65 -3.13 -3.14
CA LEU A 113 0.27 -2.68 -2.96
C LEU A 113 -0.47 -3.61 -1.99
N GLU A 114 -0.39 -4.93 -2.18
CA GLU A 114 -1.04 -5.89 -1.29
C GLU A 114 -0.43 -5.86 0.13
N LEU A 115 0.89 -5.72 0.26
CA LEU A 115 1.57 -5.64 1.56
C LEU A 115 1.14 -4.41 2.35
N VAL A 116 1.05 -3.25 1.71
CA VAL A 116 0.63 -2.00 2.37
C VAL A 116 -0.84 -2.06 2.75
N LEU A 117 -1.70 -2.81 2.07
CA LEU A 117 -3.07 -2.99 2.54
C LEU A 117 -3.13 -4.00 3.70
N SER A 118 -2.45 -5.14 3.56
CA SER A 118 -2.54 -6.25 4.51
C SER A 118 -1.84 -5.94 5.84
N THR A 119 -0.61 -5.45 5.79
CA THR A 119 0.24 -5.28 6.99
C THR A 119 0.13 -3.87 7.55
N ILE A 120 0.24 -2.90 6.65
CA ILE A 120 -0.16 -1.50 6.72
C ILE A 120 -1.45 -1.16 7.45
N VAL A 121 -2.55 -1.43 6.76
CA VAL A 121 -3.89 -0.99 7.14
C VAL A 121 -4.60 -2.03 8.01
N LEU A 122 -4.50 -3.31 7.65
CA LEU A 122 -5.18 -4.39 8.38
C LEU A 122 -4.38 -4.92 9.59
N GLY A 123 -3.08 -4.60 9.70
CA GLY A 123 -2.24 -5.07 10.81
C GLY A 123 -1.95 -6.56 10.78
N GLU A 124 -2.13 -7.20 9.62
CA GLU A 124 -1.89 -8.63 9.47
C GLU A 124 -0.37 -8.93 9.42
N PRO A 125 0.07 -10.08 9.94
CA PRO A 125 1.48 -10.47 9.84
C PRO A 125 1.91 -10.79 8.40
N SER A 126 1.02 -11.39 7.60
CA SER A 126 1.20 -11.77 6.19
C SER A 126 2.57 -12.42 5.87
N PRO A 127 2.98 -13.51 6.56
CA PRO A 127 4.33 -14.06 6.45
C PRO A 127 4.67 -14.55 5.03
N GLU A 128 3.72 -15.14 4.31
CA GLU A 128 3.92 -15.61 2.94
C GLU A 128 4.19 -14.44 1.98
N LEU A 129 3.37 -13.39 2.06
CA LEU A 129 3.51 -12.20 1.23
C LEU A 129 4.83 -11.47 1.51
N ARG A 130 5.22 -11.41 2.80
CA ARG A 130 6.52 -10.88 3.23
C ARG A 130 7.68 -11.70 2.70
N SER A 131 7.57 -13.03 2.67
CA SER A 131 8.61 -13.90 2.10
C SER A 131 8.75 -13.68 0.60
N GLN A 132 7.63 -13.70 -0.15
CA GLN A 132 7.62 -13.45 -1.59
C GLN A 132 8.27 -12.12 -1.95
N PHE A 133 7.96 -11.08 -1.18
CA PHE A 133 8.56 -9.76 -1.35
C PHE A 133 10.06 -9.73 -1.11
N VAL A 134 10.53 -10.41 -0.06
CA VAL A 134 11.97 -10.51 0.25
C VAL A 134 12.71 -11.26 -0.86
N ASP A 135 12.16 -12.37 -1.34
CA ASP A 135 12.76 -13.18 -2.40
C ASP A 135 12.85 -12.39 -3.71
N LEU A 136 11.79 -11.67 -4.07
CA LEU A 136 11.78 -10.78 -5.24
C LEU A 136 12.81 -9.65 -5.11
N ALA A 137 12.86 -9.00 -3.95
CA ALA A 137 13.80 -7.91 -3.70
C ALA A 137 15.27 -8.39 -3.78
N ARG A 138 15.58 -9.56 -3.22
CA ARG A 138 16.91 -10.19 -3.30
C ARG A 138 17.29 -10.49 -4.74
N LYS A 139 16.40 -11.16 -5.48
CA LYS A 139 16.58 -11.47 -6.90
C LYS A 139 16.89 -10.22 -7.71
N ARG A 140 16.15 -9.13 -7.48
CA ARG A 140 16.37 -7.84 -8.15
C ARG A 140 17.68 -7.18 -7.76
N SER A 141 18.07 -7.24 -6.50
CA SER A 141 19.32 -6.63 -6.02
C SER A 141 20.57 -7.39 -6.47
N GLY A 142 20.42 -8.64 -6.93
CA GLY A 142 21.52 -9.56 -7.18
C GLY A 142 22.24 -10.02 -5.90
N ASN A 143 21.70 -9.68 -4.72
CA ASN A 143 22.27 -10.00 -3.42
C ASN A 143 21.30 -10.88 -2.62
N ALA A 144 21.59 -12.18 -2.57
CA ALA A 144 20.79 -13.17 -1.86
C ALA A 144 20.89 -13.04 -0.32
N ASP A 145 21.96 -12.40 0.18
CA ASP A 145 22.30 -12.36 1.59
C ASP A 145 21.70 -11.16 2.33
N VAL A 146 20.99 -10.25 1.62
CA VAL A 146 20.33 -9.12 2.28
C VAL A 146 19.34 -9.64 3.33
N PRO A 147 19.46 -9.21 4.61
CA PRO A 147 18.55 -9.67 5.65
C PRO A 147 17.10 -9.26 5.37
N ALA A 148 16.15 -10.19 5.57
CA ALA A 148 14.72 -9.96 5.33
C ALA A 148 14.19 -8.72 6.08
N GLY A 149 14.62 -8.52 7.33
CA GLY A 149 14.23 -7.37 8.13
C GLY A 149 14.65 -6.03 7.52
N VAL A 150 15.82 -5.97 6.88
CA VAL A 150 16.30 -4.74 6.22
C VAL A 150 15.46 -4.44 4.99
N VAL A 151 15.18 -5.45 4.16
CA VAL A 151 14.31 -5.31 2.98
C VAL A 151 12.94 -4.77 3.39
N GLN A 152 12.29 -5.43 4.35
CA GLN A 152 10.95 -5.08 4.80
C GLN A 152 10.93 -3.68 5.45
N HIS A 153 11.85 -3.40 6.38
CA HIS A 153 11.92 -2.09 7.02
C HIS A 153 12.16 -0.96 6.03
N SER A 154 13.02 -1.17 5.02
CA SER A 154 13.33 -0.15 4.02
C SER A 154 12.12 0.24 3.18
N ALA A 155 11.33 -0.73 2.73
CA ALA A 155 10.24 -0.49 1.79
C ALA A 155 8.89 -0.27 2.48
N LEU A 156 8.53 -1.15 3.41
CA LEU A 156 7.24 -1.20 4.09
C LEU A 156 7.21 -0.30 5.33
N GLY A 157 8.31 -0.24 6.08
CA GLY A 157 8.34 0.45 7.37
C GLY A 157 7.63 -0.31 8.48
N LEU A 158 7.31 0.38 9.56
CA LEU A 158 6.58 -0.14 10.71
C LEU A 158 5.10 0.25 10.65
N ARG A 159 4.30 -0.44 11.46
CA ARG A 159 2.95 -0.07 11.85
C ARG A 159 2.91 0.02 13.38
N THR A 160 2.42 1.12 13.91
CA THR A 160 2.01 1.19 15.33
C THR A 160 0.57 0.72 15.47
N ASP A 161 0.35 -0.26 16.35
CA ASP A 161 -1.00 -0.67 16.73
C ASP A 161 -1.66 0.42 17.60
N SER A 162 -2.97 0.57 17.45
CA SER A 162 -3.76 1.58 18.16
C SER A 162 -4.29 1.06 19.48
#